data_AF-A0AAV3IFE8-F1
#
_entry.id   AF-A0AAV3IFE8-F1
#
_cell.length_a   1.000
_cell.length_b   1.000
_cell.length_c   1.000
_cell.angle_alpha   90.00
_cell.angle_beta   90.00
_cell.angle_gamma   90.00
#
_symmetry.space_group_name_H-M   'P 1'
#
loop_
_entity.id
_entity.type
_entity.pdbx_description
1 polymer ?
#
loop_
_entity_poly.entity_id
_entity_poly.type
_entity_poly.pdbx_seq_one_letter_code
_entity_poly.pdbx_strand_id
1 'polypeptide(L)'
;MVRLKKNEDYLVLAEKFYNQFGESFYYQTLKSLIPDSAKKNDLHLEIVKLNIKNLITTNWDNLFEQAINEEGRFFNIIKSDKDIRSSTGFAKFIKMHGSLDENNIVFKE
;
A
#
# COMPACT_ATOMS: atom_id res chain seq x y z
N MET A 1 -35.52 -8.12 5.57
CA MET A 1 -34.12 -8.42 5.94
C MET A 1 -33.30 -8.38 4.66
N VAL A 2 -32.62 -7.28 4.38
CA VAL A 2 -31.77 -7.18 3.18
C VAL A 2 -30.44 -7.86 3.53
N ARG A 3 -30.10 -8.92 2.79
CA ARG A 3 -28.80 -9.59 2.89
C ARG A 3 -27.73 -8.67 2.30
N LEU A 4 -26.82 -8.21 3.14
CA LEU A 4 -25.66 -7.39 2.76
C LEU A 4 -24.64 -8.24 2.00
N LYS A 5 -24.26 -7.83 0.78
CA LYS A 5 -23.06 -8.34 0.10
C LYS A 5 -21.86 -7.52 0.59
N LYS A 6 -21.21 -8.05 1.63
CA LYS A 6 -20.22 -7.36 2.46
C LYS A 6 -19.15 -6.50 1.75
N ASN A 7 -18.66 -6.88 0.56
CA ASN A 7 -17.52 -6.21 -0.09
C ASN A 7 -17.89 -4.99 -0.95
N GLU A 8 -19.00 -5.03 -1.68
CA GLU A 8 -19.46 -3.89 -2.51
C GLU A 8 -19.87 -2.71 -1.60
N ASP A 9 -20.43 -3.00 -0.42
CA ASP A 9 -20.84 -1.98 0.54
C ASP A 9 -19.66 -1.19 1.14
N TYR A 10 -18.45 -1.77 1.25
CA TYR A 10 -17.30 -1.08 1.85
C TYR A 10 -16.67 -0.04 0.90
N LEU A 11 -16.58 -0.35 -0.39
CA LEU A 11 -16.04 0.60 -1.38
C LEU A 11 -16.99 1.79 -1.53
N VAL A 12 -18.30 1.52 -1.59
CA VAL A 12 -19.34 2.57 -1.63
C VAL A 12 -19.32 3.40 -0.33
N LEU A 13 -19.08 2.79 0.83
CA LEU A 13 -18.94 3.52 2.08
C LEU A 13 -17.72 4.43 2.08
N ALA A 14 -16.57 3.95 1.62
CA ALA A 14 -15.35 4.74 1.52
C ALA A 14 -15.50 5.90 0.53
N GLU A 15 -16.20 5.68 -0.59
CA GLU A 15 -16.54 6.71 -1.56
C GLU A 15 -17.47 7.76 -0.94
N LYS A 16 -18.55 7.34 -0.26
CA LYS A 16 -19.45 8.26 0.46
C LYS A 16 -18.72 9.08 1.52
N PHE A 17 -17.82 8.45 2.27
CA PHE A 17 -17.00 9.13 3.26
C PHE A 17 -16.09 10.17 2.59
N TYR A 18 -15.41 9.80 1.50
CA TYR A 18 -14.58 10.73 0.73
C TYR A 18 -15.40 11.91 0.19
N ASN A 19 -16.57 11.66 -0.39
CA ASN A 19 -17.45 12.68 -0.95
C ASN A 19 -18.02 13.62 0.12
N GLN A 20 -18.26 13.12 1.33
CA GLN A 20 -18.81 13.90 2.44
C GLN A 20 -17.75 14.77 3.14
N PHE A 21 -16.54 14.24 3.37
CA PHE A 21 -15.52 14.91 4.19
C PHE A 21 -14.34 15.47 3.39
N GLY A 22 -14.22 15.12 2.10
CA GLY A 22 -13.14 15.53 1.22
C GLY A 22 -11.82 14.79 1.44
N GLU A 23 -10.89 15.02 0.52
CA GLU A 23 -9.60 14.32 0.43
C GLU A 23 -8.73 14.46 1.68
N SER A 24 -8.63 15.68 2.22
CA SER A 24 -7.76 15.96 3.36
C SER A 24 -8.18 15.16 4.61
N PHE A 25 -9.46 15.17 4.95
CA PHE A 25 -9.97 14.42 6.11
C PHE A 25 -9.92 12.92 5.90
N TYR A 26 -10.15 12.47 4.66
CA TYR A 26 -10.02 11.07 4.26
C TYR A 26 -8.61 10.54 4.52
N TYR A 27 -7.57 11.20 3.99
CA TYR A 27 -6.19 10.75 4.21
C TYR A 27 -5.73 10.92 5.66
N GLN A 28 -6.19 11.96 6.37
CA GLN A 28 -5.94 12.08 7.82
C GLN A 28 -6.51 10.90 8.61
N THR A 29 -7.74 10.49 8.29
CA THR A 29 -8.39 9.34 8.94
C THR A 29 -7.63 8.04 8.65
N LEU A 30 -7.19 7.84 7.42
CA LEU A 30 -6.43 6.64 7.08
C LEU A 30 -5.05 6.60 7.73
N LYS A 31 -4.34 7.73 7.77
CA LYS A 31 -3.03 7.84 8.43
C LYS A 31 -3.12 7.67 9.96
N SER A 32 -4.28 7.95 10.57
CA SER A 32 -4.49 7.68 11.99
C SER A 32 -4.77 6.21 12.28
N LEU A 33 -5.42 5.49 11.34
CA LEU A 33 -5.69 4.05 11.44
C LEU A 33 -4.49 3.18 11.05
N ILE A 34 -3.69 3.65 10.09
CA ILE A 34 -2.49 2.97 9.59
C ILE A 34 -1.32 3.93 9.81
N PRO A 35 -0.71 3.91 11.01
CA PRO A 35 0.31 4.88 11.36
C PRO A 35 1.65 4.58 10.68
N ASP A 36 2.30 5.62 10.17
CA ASP A 36 3.66 5.54 9.60
C ASP A 36 4.73 5.11 10.62
N SER A 37 4.40 5.15 11.92
CA SER A 37 5.27 4.68 13.01
C SER A 37 5.28 3.17 13.19
N ALA A 38 4.43 2.44 12.45
CA ALA A 38 4.43 0.99 12.45
C ALA A 38 5.82 0.46 12.04
N LYS A 39 6.27 -0.59 12.72
CA LYS A 39 7.58 -1.20 12.47
C LYS A 39 7.41 -2.54 11.80
N LYS A 40 8.28 -2.81 10.83
CA LYS A 40 8.40 -4.15 10.23
C LYS A 40 8.73 -5.19 11.31
N ASN A 41 8.31 -6.41 11.06
CA ASN A 41 8.60 -7.57 11.91
C ASN A 41 9.50 -8.57 11.17
N ASP A 42 9.88 -9.65 11.86
CA ASP A 42 10.79 -10.67 11.33
C ASP A 42 10.27 -11.32 10.03
N LEU A 43 8.95 -11.46 9.87
CA LEU A 43 8.37 -12.03 8.66
C LEU A 43 8.67 -11.17 7.42
N HIS A 44 8.67 -9.83 7.55
CA HIS A 44 9.03 -8.96 6.43
C HIS A 44 10.50 -9.14 6.04
N LEU A 45 11.40 -9.25 7.03
CA LEU A 45 12.82 -9.48 6.81
C LEU A 45 13.05 -10.83 6.11
N GLU A 46 12.46 -11.91 6.63
CA GLU A 46 12.61 -13.24 6.05
C GLU A 46 12.08 -13.31 4.61
N ILE A 47 10.96 -12.65 4.30
CA ILE A 47 10.44 -12.57 2.93
C ILE A 47 11.43 -11.85 2.01
N VAL A 48 12.00 -10.72 2.45
CA VAL A 48 13.00 -9.97 1.66
C VAL A 48 14.27 -10.78 1.42
N LYS A 49 14.69 -11.61 2.40
CA LYS A 49 15.86 -12.47 2.31
C LYS A 49 15.74 -13.59 1.27
N LEU A 50 14.51 -14.01 0.92
CA LEU A 50 14.27 -15.04 -0.11
C LEU A 50 14.80 -14.67 -1.51
N ASN A 51 15.25 -13.43 -1.72
CA ASN A 51 15.83 -12.93 -2.97
C ASN A 51 14.92 -13.15 -4.18
N ILE A 52 13.62 -12.91 -3.98
CA ILE A 52 12.60 -13.01 -5.01
C ILE A 52 12.73 -11.88 -6.04
N LYS A 53 12.47 -12.19 -7.31
CA LYS A 53 12.50 -11.20 -8.39
C LYS A 53 11.39 -10.15 -8.29
N ASN A 54 10.22 -10.56 -7.82
CA ASN A 54 9.05 -9.70 -7.69
C ASN A 54 8.37 -9.98 -6.35
N LEU A 55 8.20 -8.93 -5.55
CA LEU A 55 7.35 -8.90 -4.37
C LEU A 55 6.14 -8.03 -4.69
N ILE A 56 4.93 -8.54 -4.51
CA ILE A 56 3.69 -7.82 -4.85
C ILE A 56 2.81 -7.76 -3.60
N THR A 57 2.26 -6.60 -3.30
CA THR A 57 1.36 -6.40 -2.16
C THR A 57 0.18 -5.50 -2.52
N THR A 58 -0.91 -5.65 -1.79
CA THR A 58 -2.05 -4.71 -1.75
C THR A 58 -2.00 -3.80 -0.52
N ASN A 59 -0.98 -3.94 0.33
CA ASN A 59 -0.81 -3.11 1.52
C ASN A 59 -0.41 -1.68 1.15
N TRP A 60 -0.88 -0.71 1.94
CA TRP A 60 -0.53 0.70 1.75
C TRP A 60 0.58 1.21 2.67
N ASP A 61 0.91 0.48 3.75
CA ASP A 61 1.98 0.79 4.70
C ASP A 61 3.38 0.67 4.09
N ASN A 62 4.42 1.09 4.81
CA ASN A 62 5.81 1.08 4.35
C ASN A 62 6.67 -0.05 4.97
N LEU A 63 6.07 -1.12 5.48
CA LEU A 63 6.78 -2.12 6.28
C LEU A 63 7.79 -2.92 5.46
N PHE A 64 7.47 -3.23 4.20
CA PHE A 64 8.42 -3.89 3.30
C PHE A 64 9.55 -2.95 2.87
N GLU A 65 9.26 -1.67 2.65
CA GLU A 65 10.27 -0.66 2.37
C GLU A 65 11.29 -0.56 3.52
N GLN A 66 10.81 -0.60 4.77
CA GLN A 66 11.68 -0.66 5.95
C GLN A 66 12.55 -1.93 5.96
N ALA A 67 11.98 -3.09 5.66
CA ALA A 67 12.70 -4.37 5.63
C ALA A 67 13.74 -4.43 4.49
N ILE A 68 13.39 -3.93 3.30
CA ILE A 68 14.30 -3.82 2.15
C ILE A 68 15.51 -2.95 2.47
N ASN A 69 15.26 -1.80 3.11
CA ASN A 69 16.32 -0.88 3.52
C ASN A 69 17.24 -1.50 4.59
N GLU A 70 16.67 -2.26 5.54
CA GLU A 70 17.44 -2.95 6.59
C GLU A 70 18.31 -4.09 6.04
N GLU A 71 17.78 -4.89 5.12
CA GLU A 71 18.52 -6.00 4.48
C GLU A 71 19.50 -5.53 3.39
N GLY A 72 19.59 -4.22 3.14
CA GLY A 72 20.46 -3.64 2.13
C GLY A 72 20.19 -4.14 0.71
N ARG A 73 18.94 -4.47 0.39
CA ARG A 73 18.53 -5.01 -0.93
C ARG A 73 18.13 -3.88 -1.87
N PHE A 74 18.42 -4.05 -3.16
CA PHE A 74 18.00 -3.11 -4.20
C PHE A 74 16.71 -3.58 -4.86
N PHE A 75 15.61 -2.90 -4.51
CA PHE A 75 14.32 -3.07 -5.16
C PHE A 75 13.92 -1.79 -5.89
N ASN A 76 13.34 -1.94 -7.08
CA ASN A 76 12.54 -0.90 -7.70
C ASN A 76 11.17 -0.91 -7.02
N ILE A 77 10.91 0.11 -6.20
CA ILE A 77 9.63 0.28 -5.51
C ILE A 77 8.66 0.94 -6.50
N ILE A 78 7.56 0.26 -6.80
CA ILE A 78 6.55 0.66 -7.78
C ILE A 78 5.25 0.90 -7.03
N LYS A 79 4.82 2.17 -6.97
CA LYS A 79 3.61 2.62 -6.28
C LYS A 79 2.57 3.18 -7.26
N SER A 80 3.00 3.54 -8.46
CA SER A 80 2.17 4.09 -9.52
C SER A 80 2.62 3.63 -10.91
N ASP A 81 1.78 3.84 -11.92
CA ASP A 81 2.11 3.57 -13.33
C ASP A 81 3.35 4.33 -13.82
N LYS A 82 3.66 5.48 -13.20
CA LYS A 82 4.86 6.25 -13.56
C LYS A 82 6.14 5.51 -13.19
N ASP A 83 6.13 4.75 -12.09
CA ASP A 83 7.30 4.01 -11.60
C ASP A 83 7.59 2.77 -12.44
N ILE A 84 6.56 2.20 -13.08
CA ILE A 84 6.74 1.08 -14.02
C ILE A 84 7.65 1.50 -15.17
N ARG A 85 7.43 2.71 -15.71
CA ARG A 85 8.19 3.25 -16.86
C ARG A 85 9.65 3.55 -16.51
N SER A 86 9.94 3.93 -15.26
CA SER A 86 11.30 4.21 -14.79
C SER A 86 12.00 2.97 -14.21
N SER A 87 11.31 1.84 -14.10
CA SER A 87 11.88 0.63 -13.49
C SER A 87 12.99 0.01 -14.35
N THR A 88 14.06 -0.41 -13.67
CA THR A 88 15.25 -1.05 -14.25
C THR A 88 15.18 -2.60 -14.16
N GLY A 89 16.31 -3.28 -14.43
CA GLY A 89 16.46 -4.73 -14.29
C GLY A 89 16.53 -5.28 -12.86
N PHE A 90 16.50 -4.43 -11.82
CA PHE A 90 16.49 -4.87 -10.42
C PHE A 90 15.20 -5.61 -10.04
N ALA A 91 15.23 -6.28 -8.89
CA ALA A 91 14.03 -6.88 -8.28
C ALA A 91 12.96 -5.80 -8.08
N LYS A 92 11.68 -6.18 -8.19
CA LYS A 92 10.56 -5.23 -8.12
C LYS A 92 9.76 -5.45 -6.86
N PHE A 93 9.42 -4.37 -6.18
CA PHE A 93 8.43 -4.36 -5.11
C PHE A 93 7.25 -3.53 -5.58
N ILE A 94 6.11 -4.18 -5.80
CA ILE A 94 4.93 -3.61 -6.46
C ILE A 94 3.80 -3.47 -5.44
N LYS A 95 3.31 -2.24 -5.27
CA LYS A 95 2.13 -1.93 -4.45
C LYS A 95 0.95 -1.69 -5.37
N MET A 96 0.11 -2.71 -5.53
CA MET A 96 -0.97 -2.73 -6.52
C MET A 96 -2.07 -1.70 -6.24
N HIS A 97 -2.29 -1.35 -4.97
CA HIS A 97 -3.32 -0.39 -4.57
C HIS A 97 -2.73 0.97 -4.18
N GLY A 98 -1.55 1.32 -4.70
CA GLY A 98 -0.86 2.55 -4.35
C GLY A 98 -0.32 2.53 -2.92
N SER A 99 -0.10 3.72 -2.37
CA SER A 99 0.56 3.92 -1.10
C SER A 99 0.05 5.15 -0.35
N LEU A 100 0.07 5.10 0.98
CA LEU A 100 -0.40 6.22 1.82
C LEU A 100 0.52 7.44 1.76
N ASP A 101 1.81 7.26 1.49
CA ASP A 101 2.78 8.36 1.39
C ASP A 101 2.64 9.17 0.10
N GLU A 102 2.16 8.55 -0.97
CA GLU A 102 1.87 9.21 -2.25
C GLU A 102 0.43 9.71 -2.38
N ASN A 103 -0.42 9.45 -1.38
CA ASN A 103 -1.86 9.74 -1.42
C ASN A 103 -2.52 9.26 -2.74
N ASN A 104 -2.17 8.06 -3.21
CA ASN A 104 -2.68 7.48 -4.46
C ASN A 104 -3.36 6.12 -4.24
N ILE A 105 -3.92 5.91 -3.04
CA ILE A 105 -4.47 4.61 -2.70
C ILE A 105 -5.73 4.29 -3.49
N VAL A 106 -5.92 3.01 -3.79
CA VAL A 106 -7.16 2.47 -4.35
C VAL A 106 -7.98 1.86 -3.21
N PHE A 107 -8.89 2.67 -2.64
CA PHE A 107 -9.77 2.26 -1.54
C PHE A 107 -11.16 2.94 -1.63
N LYS A 108 -11.64 3.18 -2.85
CA LYS A 108 -12.98 3.68 -3.18
C LYS A 108 -13.26 3.36 -4.65
N GLU A 109 -14.53 3.29 -5.04
CA GLU A 109 -14.94 3.18 -6.45
C GLU A 109 -14.92 4.54 -7.17
#